data_AF-A0AA91V8J2-F1
#
_entry.id   AF-A0AA91V8J2-F1
#
_cell.length_a   1.000
_cell.length_b   1.000
_cell.length_c   1.000
_cell.angle_alpha   90.00
_cell.angle_beta   90.00
_cell.angle_gamma   90.00
#
_symmetry.space_group_name_H-M   'P 1'
#
loop_
_entity.id
_entity.type
_entity.pdbx_description
1 polymer ?
#
loop_
_entity_poly.entity_id
_entity_poly.type
_entity_poly.pdbx_seq_one_letter_code
_entity_poly.pdbx_strand_id
1 'polypeptide(L)'
;MQIGLYGDSLTEGRPGVSFYNILSEQFPNDTLYNLGKPGETVISLTNRISNQKQNDVFDISFLWIGVNDIYAKLLKVKANPIASNQEEFQERYKILLEKILNQSKKVIVVSPTIIGENINNEWNKQIYEFGTVISALSQQYENVVYLNLYKEFISILENYDTSEYITTNPLRVMWEALFLKNQEKIDRISQKRGLYLTLDGVHLNSKGAKLVADHYAQIIRMTKN
;
A
#
# COMPACT_ATOMS: atom_id res chain seq x y z
N MET A 1 0.36 -10.56 19.46
CA MET A 1 -0.05 -11.10 18.16
C MET A 1 1.13 -11.05 17.20
N GLN A 2 1.19 -12.00 16.28
CA GLN A 2 2.11 -11.99 15.15
C GLN A 2 1.38 -11.35 13.95
N ILE A 3 1.85 -10.19 13.47
CA ILE A 3 1.15 -9.38 12.48
C ILE A 3 1.99 -9.26 11.20
N GLY A 4 1.51 -9.82 10.09
CA GLY A 4 2.19 -9.75 8.79
C GLY A 4 1.75 -8.54 7.97
N LEU A 5 2.69 -7.75 7.45
CA LEU A 5 2.37 -6.58 6.60
C LEU A 5 3.01 -6.75 5.23
N TYR A 6 2.25 -7.28 4.27
CA TYR A 6 2.69 -7.54 2.90
C TYR A 6 2.38 -6.36 1.99
N GLY A 7 3.36 -5.96 1.18
CA GLY A 7 3.14 -4.90 0.20
C GLY A 7 4.41 -4.44 -0.49
N ASP A 8 4.39 -3.19 -0.95
CA ASP A 8 5.47 -2.56 -1.69
C ASP A 8 6.24 -1.50 -0.86
N SER A 9 6.71 -0.42 -1.50
CA SER A 9 7.40 0.70 -0.86
C SER A 9 6.54 1.42 0.18
N LEU A 10 5.21 1.45 0.02
CA LEU A 10 4.32 2.05 1.01
C LEU A 10 4.37 1.28 2.34
N THR A 11 4.42 -0.06 2.25
CA THR A 11 4.55 -0.95 3.41
C THR A 11 5.96 -0.93 3.99
N GLU A 12 6.99 -0.92 3.13
CA GLU A 12 8.38 -0.75 3.58
C GLU A 12 8.57 0.58 4.33
N GLY A 13 7.84 1.62 3.94
CA GLY A 13 7.79 2.91 4.62
C GLY A 13 8.79 3.94 4.10
N ARG A 14 9.31 3.78 2.88
CA ARG A 14 10.10 4.81 2.19
C ARG A 14 9.94 4.71 0.66
N PRO A 15 10.04 5.83 -0.08
CA PRO A 15 10.11 7.22 0.36
C PRO A 15 8.94 7.65 1.25
N GLY A 16 9.07 8.82 1.89
CA GLY A 16 8.01 9.40 2.71
C GLY A 16 8.05 8.99 4.18
N VAL A 17 6.92 9.19 4.86
CA VAL A 17 6.75 8.85 6.28
C VAL A 17 6.22 7.43 6.40
N SER A 18 6.89 6.63 7.23
CA SER A 18 6.53 5.23 7.45
C SER A 18 5.32 5.10 8.38
N PHE A 19 4.19 4.64 7.84
CA PHE A 19 3.04 4.25 8.69
C PHE A 19 3.39 3.05 9.58
N TYR A 20 4.31 2.18 9.12
CA TYR A 20 4.78 1.02 9.87
C TYR A 20 5.42 1.44 11.21
N ASN A 21 6.21 2.51 11.22
CA ASN A 21 6.84 3.00 12.46
C ASN A 21 5.77 3.50 13.45
N ILE A 22 4.81 4.31 12.95
CA ILE A 22 3.68 4.80 13.75
C ILE A 22 2.87 3.63 14.33
N LEU A 23 2.59 2.62 13.50
CA LEU A 23 1.82 1.45 13.90
C LEU A 23 2.58 0.61 14.93
N SER A 24 3.89 0.40 14.75
CA SER A 24 4.73 -0.36 15.68
C SER A 24 4.79 0.28 17.07
N GLU A 25 4.85 1.61 17.14
CA GLU A 25 4.79 2.36 18.40
C GLU A 25 3.45 2.19 19.13
N GLN A 26 2.34 2.01 18.41
CA GLN A 26 1.01 1.78 18.99
C GLN A 26 0.81 0.37 19.55
N PHE A 27 1.64 -0.60 19.14
CA PHE A 27 1.52 -2.02 19.49
C PHE A 27 2.84 -2.60 20.01
N PRO A 28 3.44 -2.06 21.10
CA PRO A 28 4.77 -2.45 21.57
C PRO A 28 4.84 -3.88 22.12
N ASN A 29 3.69 -4.50 22.40
CA ASN A 29 3.57 -5.87 22.91
C ASN A 29 3.21 -6.90 21.82
N ASP A 30 3.10 -6.47 20.56
CA ASP A 30 2.88 -7.33 19.40
C ASP A 30 4.13 -7.34 18.51
N THR A 31 4.31 -8.39 17.73
CA THR A 31 5.38 -8.46 16.74
C THR A 31 4.81 -8.12 15.38
N LEU A 32 5.27 -7.01 14.80
CA LEU A 32 4.92 -6.61 13.45
C LEU A 32 6.05 -7.01 12.51
N TYR A 33 5.70 -7.63 11.39
CA TYR A 33 6.63 -8.06 10.35
C TYR A 33 6.43 -7.18 9.13
N ASN A 34 7.38 -6.28 8.87
CA ASN A 34 7.40 -5.51 7.63
C ASN A 34 7.84 -6.40 6.47
N LEU A 35 6.90 -6.81 5.64
CA LEU A 35 7.11 -7.65 4.45
C LEU A 35 6.94 -6.82 3.17
N GLY A 36 7.13 -5.50 3.26
CA GLY A 36 7.12 -4.56 2.15
C GLY A 36 8.43 -4.57 1.36
N LYS A 37 8.36 -4.50 0.03
CA LYS A 37 9.55 -4.37 -0.82
C LYS A 37 9.33 -3.34 -1.94
N PRO A 38 10.22 -2.33 -2.08
CA PRO A 38 10.03 -1.26 -3.05
C PRO A 38 9.83 -1.71 -4.49
N GLY A 39 8.88 -1.06 -5.16
CA GLY A 39 8.58 -1.25 -6.57
C GLY A 39 7.87 -2.56 -6.92
N GLU A 40 7.55 -3.42 -5.95
CA GLU A 40 6.84 -4.65 -6.23
C GLU A 40 5.43 -4.37 -6.77
N THR A 41 5.10 -5.09 -7.84
CA THR A 41 3.76 -5.30 -8.40
C THR A 41 3.13 -6.55 -7.81
N VAL A 42 1.85 -6.79 -8.09
CA VAL A 42 1.17 -8.03 -7.69
C VAL A 42 1.95 -9.26 -8.15
N ILE A 43 2.44 -9.30 -9.40
CA ILE A 43 3.17 -10.45 -9.94
C ILE A 43 4.48 -10.69 -9.19
N SER A 44 5.27 -9.64 -9.00
CA SER A 44 6.57 -9.78 -8.32
C SER A 44 6.42 -10.21 -6.86
N LEU A 45 5.40 -9.70 -6.16
CA LEU A 45 5.07 -10.12 -4.80
C LEU A 45 4.59 -11.58 -4.78
N THR A 46 3.69 -11.98 -5.69
CA THR A 46 3.25 -13.39 -5.84
C THR A 46 4.43 -14.32 -6.01
N ASN A 47 5.39 -13.97 -6.89
CA ASN A 47 6.59 -14.78 -7.12
C ASN A 47 7.46 -14.86 -5.87
N ARG A 48 7.64 -13.75 -5.15
CA ARG A 48 8.43 -13.72 -3.91
C ARG A 48 7.80 -14.62 -2.85
N ILE A 49 6.49 -14.47 -2.58
CA ILE A 49 5.80 -15.25 -1.56
C ILE A 49 5.71 -16.73 -1.94
N SER A 50 5.53 -17.04 -3.22
CA SER A 50 5.49 -18.43 -3.70
C SER A 50 6.81 -19.18 -3.52
N ASN A 51 7.94 -18.46 -3.50
CA ASN A 51 9.28 -19.04 -3.30
C ASN A 51 9.77 -18.98 -1.85
N GLN A 52 9.02 -18.35 -0.95
CA GLN A 52 9.37 -18.32 0.47
C GLN A 52 9.01 -19.66 1.11
N LYS A 53 9.90 -20.14 1.99
CA LYS A 53 9.56 -21.25 2.88
C LYS A 53 8.41 -20.82 3.78
N GLN A 54 7.54 -21.77 4.12
CA GLN A 54 6.42 -21.51 5.01
C GLN A 54 6.96 -21.03 6.37
N ASN A 55 6.56 -19.83 6.77
CA ASN A 55 6.92 -19.23 8.06
C ASN A 55 5.88 -19.59 9.13
N ASP A 56 6.12 -19.11 10.35
CA ASP A 56 5.14 -19.10 11.43
C ASP A 56 3.80 -18.49 10.97
N VAL A 57 2.69 -18.99 11.51
CA VAL A 57 1.34 -18.54 11.17
C VAL A 57 1.06 -17.19 11.84
N PHE A 58 0.73 -16.17 11.05
CA PHE A 58 0.31 -14.86 11.55
C PHE A 58 -1.11 -14.90 12.13
N ASP A 59 -1.35 -14.15 13.19
CA ASP A 59 -2.71 -13.97 13.73
C ASP A 59 -3.56 -13.12 12.77
N ILE A 60 -2.94 -12.10 12.17
CA ILE A 60 -3.56 -11.25 11.16
C ILE A 60 -2.49 -10.78 10.18
N SER A 61 -2.82 -10.81 8.89
CA SER A 61 -1.97 -10.27 7.84
C SER A 61 -2.69 -9.18 7.06
N PHE A 62 -1.98 -8.15 6.65
CA PHE A 62 -2.46 -7.12 5.72
C PHE A 62 -1.76 -7.31 4.38
N LEU A 63 -2.53 -7.29 3.29
CA LEU A 63 -2.04 -7.32 1.93
C LEU A 63 -2.38 -6.00 1.24
N TRP A 64 -1.36 -5.16 1.03
CA TRP A 64 -1.49 -3.85 0.39
C TRP A 64 -0.56 -3.76 -0.82
N ILE A 65 -1.09 -4.08 -2.00
CA ILE A 65 -0.33 -4.15 -3.25
C ILE A 65 -1.21 -3.71 -4.43
N GLY A 66 -0.59 -3.19 -5.49
CA GLY A 66 -1.26 -2.91 -6.77
C GLY A 66 -1.01 -1.51 -7.32
N VAL A 67 -0.50 -0.56 -6.52
CA VAL A 67 -0.21 0.79 -7.02
C VAL A 67 0.89 0.77 -8.10
N ASN A 68 1.92 -0.08 -7.95
CA ASN A 68 3.00 -0.20 -8.92
C ASN A 68 2.59 -0.85 -10.24
N ASP A 69 1.51 -1.63 -10.27
CA ASP A 69 0.95 -2.18 -11.50
C ASP A 69 0.44 -1.07 -12.46
N ILE A 70 0.25 0.15 -11.95
CA ILE A 70 -0.04 1.35 -12.73
C ILE A 70 1.16 2.31 -12.69
N TYR A 71 1.68 2.65 -11.51
CA TYR A 71 2.69 3.70 -11.33
C TYR A 71 4.02 3.40 -12.03
N ALA A 72 4.44 2.14 -12.13
CA ALA A 72 5.67 1.78 -12.84
C ALA A 72 5.64 2.18 -14.33
N LYS A 73 4.45 2.23 -14.95
CA LYS A 73 4.25 2.70 -16.33
C LYS A 73 4.59 4.19 -16.45
N LEU A 74 4.18 5.00 -15.46
CA LEU A 74 4.47 6.44 -15.41
C LEU A 74 5.97 6.70 -15.19
N LEU A 75 6.62 5.88 -14.36
CA LEU A 75 8.06 5.94 -14.12
C LEU A 75 8.90 5.41 -15.29
N LYS A 76 8.28 4.76 -16.29
CA LYS A 76 8.95 4.05 -17.40
C LYS A 76 9.97 3.01 -16.91
N VAL A 77 9.71 2.40 -15.75
CA VAL A 77 10.56 1.37 -15.14
C VAL A 77 10.03 -0.01 -15.53
N LYS A 78 10.94 -0.89 -15.97
CA LYS A 78 10.63 -2.29 -16.34
C LYS A 78 11.26 -3.33 -15.40
N ALA A 79 11.62 -2.91 -14.19
CA ALA A 79 12.32 -3.75 -13.23
C ALA A 79 11.45 -4.91 -12.70
N ASN A 80 10.13 -4.71 -12.63
CA ASN A 80 9.17 -5.72 -12.19
C ASN A 80 8.15 -6.02 -13.30
N PRO A 81 7.70 -7.28 -13.44
CA PRO A 81 6.62 -7.63 -14.36
C PRO A 81 5.32 -6.96 -13.91
N ILE A 82 4.57 -6.42 -14.85
CA ILE A 82 3.29 -5.76 -14.61
C ILE A 82 2.20 -6.61 -15.27
N ALA A 83 1.06 -6.77 -14.60
CA ALA A 83 -0.08 -7.45 -15.21
C ALA A 83 -0.49 -6.76 -16.52
N SER A 84 -0.64 -7.57 -17.57
CA SER A 84 -0.91 -7.12 -18.93
C SER A 84 -2.33 -6.60 -19.08
N ASN A 85 -3.25 -7.10 -18.26
CA ASN A 85 -4.67 -6.75 -18.23
C ASN A 85 -5.26 -7.02 -16.83
N GLN A 86 -6.54 -6.66 -16.63
CA GLN A 86 -7.25 -6.83 -15.36
C GLN A 86 -7.45 -8.31 -14.98
N GLU A 87 -7.61 -9.21 -15.97
CA GLU A 87 -7.77 -10.64 -15.74
C GLU A 87 -6.50 -11.25 -15.13
N GLU A 88 -5.33 -10.93 -15.70
CA GLU A 88 -4.04 -11.35 -15.16
C GLU A 88 -3.81 -10.76 -13.77
N PHE A 89 -4.18 -9.48 -13.53
CA PHE A 89 -4.10 -8.89 -12.21
C PHE A 89 -4.95 -9.68 -11.20
N GLN A 90 -6.21 -9.97 -11.53
CA GLN A 90 -7.13 -10.73 -10.68
C GLN A 90 -6.59 -12.13 -10.37
N GLU A 91 -6.13 -12.86 -11.39
CA GLU A 91 -5.56 -14.20 -11.24
C GLU A 91 -4.34 -14.19 -10.30
N ARG A 92 -3.42 -13.26 -10.53
CA ARG A 92 -2.18 -13.13 -9.75
C ARG A 92 -2.45 -12.70 -8.31
N TYR A 93 -3.41 -11.80 -8.12
CA TYR A 93 -3.85 -11.37 -6.80
C TYR A 93 -4.51 -12.52 -6.04
N LYS A 94 -5.36 -13.31 -6.71
CA LYS A 94 -5.99 -14.49 -6.11
C LYS A 94 -4.93 -15.50 -5.63
N ILE A 95 -3.96 -15.85 -6.47
CA ILE A 95 -2.87 -16.76 -6.09
C ILE A 95 -2.11 -16.22 -4.87
N LEU A 96 -1.79 -14.92 -4.87
CA LEU A 96 -1.09 -14.29 -3.75
C LEU A 96 -1.92 -14.35 -2.44
N LEU A 97 -3.20 -14.01 -2.52
CA LEU A 97 -4.12 -14.05 -1.38
C LEU A 97 -4.18 -15.47 -0.79
N GLU A 98 -4.35 -16.49 -1.63
CA GLU A 98 -4.39 -17.90 -1.19
C GLU A 98 -3.08 -18.33 -0.53
N LYS A 99 -1.93 -17.86 -1.03
CA LYS A 99 -0.63 -18.13 -0.39
C LYS A 99 -0.52 -17.48 0.99
N ILE A 100 -0.99 -16.24 1.16
CA ILE A 100 -0.96 -15.54 2.44
C ILE A 100 -1.97 -16.16 3.43
N LEU A 101 -3.14 -16.60 2.95
CA LEU A 101 -4.14 -17.30 3.76
C LEU A 101 -3.59 -18.59 4.38
N ASN A 102 -2.75 -19.34 3.65
CA ASN A 102 -2.08 -20.53 4.19
C ASN A 102 -1.07 -20.23 5.32
N GLN A 103 -0.78 -18.95 5.58
CA GLN A 103 0.17 -18.50 6.58
C GLN A 103 -0.46 -17.50 7.57
N SER A 104 -1.79 -17.32 7.54
CA SER A 104 -2.47 -16.30 8.34
C SER A 104 -3.85 -16.78 8.78
N LYS A 105 -4.21 -16.58 10.05
CA LYS A 105 -5.57 -16.90 10.53
C LYS A 105 -6.62 -15.99 9.89
N LYS A 106 -6.29 -14.71 9.75
CA LYS A 106 -7.13 -13.68 9.11
C LYS A 106 -6.30 -12.84 8.16
N VAL A 107 -6.87 -12.47 7.02
CA VAL A 107 -6.22 -11.58 6.05
C VAL A 107 -7.08 -10.35 5.79
N ILE A 108 -6.46 -9.18 5.86
CA ILE A 108 -7.05 -7.91 5.47
C ILE A 108 -6.47 -7.56 4.11
N VAL A 109 -7.29 -7.57 3.07
CA VAL A 109 -6.88 -7.10 1.75
C VAL A 109 -7.20 -5.61 1.65
N VAL A 110 -6.23 -4.83 1.21
CA VAL A 110 -6.28 -3.37 1.28
C VAL A 110 -6.26 -2.80 -0.12
N SER A 111 -7.22 -1.95 -0.44
CA SER A 111 -7.25 -1.26 -1.73
C SER A 111 -5.97 -0.45 -1.96
N PRO A 112 -5.38 -0.43 -3.16
CA PRO A 112 -4.41 0.60 -3.53
C PRO A 112 -5.04 1.99 -3.35
N THR A 113 -4.25 3.00 -2.96
CA THR A 113 -4.80 4.29 -2.51
C THR A 113 -4.96 5.30 -3.65
N ILE A 114 -3.89 5.88 -4.18
CA ILE A 114 -3.96 6.89 -5.24
C ILE A 114 -2.64 6.95 -6.03
N ILE A 115 -2.73 7.51 -7.23
CA ILE A 115 -1.60 8.00 -8.01
C ILE A 115 -1.93 9.44 -8.44
N GLY A 116 -1.30 10.40 -7.76
CA GLY A 116 -1.65 11.82 -7.82
C GLY A 116 -2.85 12.16 -6.95
N GLU A 117 -2.81 13.35 -6.35
CA GLU A 117 -3.86 13.81 -5.44
C GLU A 117 -5.03 14.52 -6.12
N ASN A 118 -4.90 14.88 -7.41
CA ASN A 118 -6.08 15.16 -8.23
C ASN A 118 -6.88 13.87 -8.41
N ILE A 119 -8.01 13.79 -7.70
CA ILE A 119 -8.88 12.61 -7.66
C ILE A 119 -9.48 12.23 -9.03
N ASN A 120 -9.58 13.18 -9.96
CA ASN A 120 -10.26 12.98 -11.25
C ASN A 120 -9.36 12.45 -12.37
N ASN A 121 -8.11 12.09 -12.06
CA ASN A 121 -7.16 11.63 -13.07
C ASN A 121 -7.40 10.17 -13.54
N GLU A 122 -6.84 9.83 -14.71
CA GLU A 122 -6.98 8.52 -15.37
C GLU A 122 -6.43 7.35 -14.52
N TRP A 123 -5.41 7.61 -13.70
CA TRP A 123 -4.74 6.59 -12.89
C TRP A 123 -5.58 6.22 -11.68
N ASN A 124 -6.22 7.20 -11.05
CA ASN A 124 -7.12 7.00 -9.92
C ASN A 124 -8.39 6.22 -10.32
N LYS A 125 -8.80 6.27 -11.60
CA LYS A 125 -9.84 5.38 -12.15
C LYS A 125 -9.38 3.92 -12.21
N GLN A 126 -8.17 3.66 -12.70
CA GLN A 126 -7.60 2.30 -12.72
C GLN A 126 -7.35 1.76 -11.30
N ILE A 127 -6.92 2.61 -10.36
CA ILE A 127 -6.79 2.25 -8.95
C ILE A 127 -8.15 1.82 -8.37
N TYR A 128 -9.21 2.57 -8.66
CA TYR A 128 -10.57 2.22 -8.25
C TYR A 128 -10.99 0.85 -8.81
N GLU A 129 -10.72 0.58 -10.10
CA GLU A 129 -10.98 -0.72 -10.73
C GLU A 129 -10.22 -1.88 -10.05
N PHE A 130 -8.96 -1.68 -9.66
CA PHE A 130 -8.25 -2.69 -8.86
C PHE A 130 -8.88 -2.89 -7.48
N GLY A 131 -9.34 -1.81 -6.84
CA GLY A 131 -10.09 -1.90 -5.58
C GLY A 131 -11.36 -2.73 -5.70
N THR A 132 -12.14 -2.58 -6.78
CA THR A 132 -13.35 -3.37 -7.01
C THR A 132 -13.04 -4.85 -7.21
N VAL A 133 -11.99 -5.17 -7.97
CA VAL A 133 -11.51 -6.57 -8.14
C VAL A 133 -11.11 -7.17 -6.80
N ILE A 134 -10.32 -6.46 -5.98
CA ILE A 134 -9.86 -6.94 -4.67
C ILE A 134 -11.04 -7.15 -3.72
N SER A 135 -12.01 -6.23 -3.72
CA SER A 135 -13.24 -6.36 -2.93
C SER A 135 -14.09 -7.56 -3.36
N ALA A 136 -14.19 -7.84 -4.66
CA ALA A 136 -14.94 -8.99 -5.15
C ALA A 136 -14.25 -10.32 -4.80
N LEU A 137 -12.91 -10.35 -4.87
CA LEU A 137 -12.13 -11.51 -4.44
C LEU A 137 -12.26 -11.76 -2.94
N SER A 138 -12.23 -10.73 -2.10
CA SER A 138 -12.30 -10.90 -0.64
C SER A 138 -13.59 -11.59 -0.19
N GLN A 139 -14.69 -11.34 -0.88
CA GLN A 139 -16.01 -11.91 -0.57
C GLN A 139 -16.10 -13.42 -0.79
N GLN A 140 -15.10 -14.02 -1.46
CA GLN A 140 -15.05 -15.46 -1.71
C GLN A 140 -14.45 -16.26 -0.55
N TYR A 141 -13.97 -15.59 0.50
CA TYR A 141 -13.26 -16.23 1.62
C TYR A 141 -13.80 -15.72 2.96
N GLU A 142 -14.10 -16.64 3.89
CA GLU A 142 -14.70 -16.30 5.20
C GLU A 142 -13.75 -15.48 6.10
N ASN A 143 -12.45 -15.75 6.02
CA ASN A 143 -11.43 -15.13 6.86
C ASN A 143 -10.68 -13.98 6.16
N VAL A 144 -11.27 -13.41 5.12
CA VAL A 144 -10.74 -12.23 4.41
C VAL A 144 -11.66 -11.04 4.61
N VAL A 145 -11.09 -9.89 4.96
CA VAL A 145 -11.82 -8.61 5.09
C VAL A 145 -11.21 -7.59 4.14
N TYR A 146 -12.05 -6.86 3.41
CA TYR A 146 -11.61 -5.76 2.57
C TYR A 146 -11.56 -4.45 3.34
N LEU A 147 -10.41 -3.77 3.30
CA LEU A 147 -10.22 -2.41 3.78
C LEU A 147 -10.11 -1.46 2.58
N ASN A 148 -11.10 -0.58 2.44
CA ASN A 148 -11.18 0.39 1.35
C ASN A 148 -10.46 1.70 1.69
N LEU A 149 -9.13 1.68 1.77
CA LEU A 149 -8.33 2.91 1.97
C LEU A 149 -8.45 3.90 0.82
N TYR A 150 -8.74 3.46 -0.41
CA TYR A 150 -8.99 4.34 -1.55
C TYR A 150 -10.07 5.35 -1.19
N LYS A 151 -11.21 4.87 -0.69
CA LYS A 151 -12.34 5.72 -0.29
C LYS A 151 -11.96 6.72 0.80
N GLU A 152 -11.16 6.31 1.77
CA GLU A 152 -10.70 7.19 2.86
C GLU A 152 -9.80 8.31 2.32
N PHE A 153 -8.90 7.99 1.38
CA PHE A 153 -8.04 8.99 0.72
C PHE A 153 -8.88 9.97 -0.11
N ILE A 154 -9.79 9.47 -0.95
CA ILE A 154 -10.64 10.32 -1.80
C ILE A 154 -11.53 11.24 -0.95
N SER A 155 -12.18 10.71 0.09
CA SER A 155 -13.07 11.51 0.95
C SER A 155 -12.33 12.68 1.62
N ILE A 156 -11.05 12.51 1.95
CA ILE A 156 -10.24 13.61 2.47
C ILE A 156 -9.90 14.58 1.34
N LEU A 157 -9.37 14.09 0.22
CA LEU A 157 -8.87 14.92 -0.88
C LEU A 157 -9.95 15.72 -1.61
N GLU A 158 -11.21 15.26 -1.61
CA GLU A 158 -12.37 16.03 -2.10
C GLU A 158 -12.51 17.41 -1.43
N ASN A 159 -11.99 17.56 -0.21
CA ASN A 159 -12.06 18.79 0.57
C ASN A 159 -10.82 19.70 0.43
N TYR A 160 -9.86 19.36 -0.44
CA TYR A 160 -8.63 20.13 -0.63
C TYR A 160 -8.35 20.38 -2.10
N ASP A 161 -7.91 21.60 -2.41
CA ASP A 161 -7.34 21.94 -3.70
C ASP A 161 -5.88 21.46 -3.74
N THR A 162 -5.64 20.33 -4.39
CA THR A 162 -4.31 19.70 -4.50
C THR A 162 -3.77 19.84 -5.91
N SER A 163 -2.45 19.84 -6.05
CA SER A 163 -1.81 19.99 -7.35
C SER A 163 -1.83 18.68 -8.15
N GLU A 164 -1.58 18.81 -9.46
CA GLU A 164 -1.32 17.67 -10.36
C GLU A 164 0.05 17.01 -10.16
N TYR A 165 0.79 17.35 -9.10
CA TYR A 165 2.16 16.89 -8.94
C TYR A 165 2.21 15.37 -8.76
N ILE A 166 2.92 14.71 -9.67
CA ILE A 166 3.30 13.31 -9.59
C ILE A 166 4.78 13.21 -9.97
N THR A 167 5.61 12.60 -9.12
CA THR A 167 6.99 12.31 -9.53
C THR A 167 6.99 11.21 -10.59
N THR A 168 7.52 11.49 -11.78
CA THR A 168 7.68 10.52 -12.88
C THR A 168 9.14 10.15 -13.14
N ASN A 169 10.08 10.70 -12.36
CA ASN A 169 11.50 10.40 -12.47
C ASN A 169 11.91 9.34 -11.42
N PRO A 170 12.25 8.10 -11.83
CA PRO A 170 12.61 7.05 -10.88
C PRO A 170 13.89 7.34 -10.10
N LEU A 171 14.84 8.09 -10.67
CA LEU A 171 16.05 8.51 -9.94
C LEU A 171 15.70 9.46 -8.79
N ARG A 172 14.69 10.32 -8.97
CA ARG A 172 14.19 11.20 -7.91
C ARG A 172 13.50 10.42 -6.81
N VAL A 173 12.66 9.44 -7.15
CA VAL A 173 12.03 8.54 -6.17
C VAL A 173 13.12 7.82 -5.36
N MET A 174 14.12 7.24 -6.02
CA MET A 174 15.24 6.57 -5.35
C MET A 174 16.02 7.52 -4.44
N TRP A 175 16.31 8.74 -4.90
CA TRP A 175 17.00 9.74 -4.09
C TRP A 175 16.18 10.13 -2.85
N GLU A 176 14.87 10.33 -3.00
CA GLU A 176 13.97 10.64 -1.89
C GLU A 176 13.92 9.47 -0.89
N ALA A 177 13.90 8.22 -1.34
CA ALA A 177 13.97 7.04 -0.47
C ALA A 177 15.25 6.97 0.38
N LEU A 178 16.40 7.33 -0.21
CA LEU A 178 17.70 7.21 0.44
C LEU A 178 18.01 8.38 1.40
N PHE A 179 17.64 9.60 1.01
CA PHE A 179 18.12 10.82 1.65
C PHE A 179 17.06 11.63 2.38
N LEU A 180 15.77 11.41 2.10
CA LEU A 180 14.70 12.19 2.72
C LEU A 180 14.03 11.40 3.87
N LYS A 181 14.69 11.41 5.04
CA LYS A 181 14.25 10.64 6.23
C LYS A 181 13.55 11.46 7.31
N ASN A 182 13.78 12.78 7.36
CA ASN A 182 13.21 13.64 8.40
C ASN A 182 11.77 14.02 8.04
N GLN A 183 10.83 13.73 8.95
CA GLN A 183 9.39 13.94 8.76
C GLN A 183 9.03 15.41 8.44
N GLU A 184 9.54 16.38 9.21
CA GLU A 184 9.25 17.80 8.97
C GLU A 184 9.71 18.25 7.57
N LYS A 185 10.86 17.75 7.12
CA LYS A 185 11.36 18.03 5.77
C LYS A 185 10.50 17.36 4.69
N ILE A 186 10.02 16.13 4.92
CA ILE A 186 9.07 15.44 4.02
C ILE A 186 7.79 16.27 3.88
N ASP A 187 7.18 16.66 5.00
CA ASP A 187 5.93 17.41 5.02
C ASP A 187 6.10 18.78 4.36
N ARG A 188 7.21 19.48 4.62
CA ARG A 188 7.51 20.75 3.96
C ARG A 188 7.66 20.60 2.45
N ILE A 189 8.24 19.50 1.97
CA ILE A 189 8.39 19.22 0.53
C ILE A 189 7.03 18.86 -0.09
N SER A 190 6.24 18.02 0.58
CA SER A 190 4.86 17.70 0.21
C SER A 190 4.02 18.98 0.05
N GLN A 191 4.04 19.86 1.06
CA GLN A 191 3.34 21.14 1.02
C GLN A 191 3.82 22.03 -0.13
N LYS A 192 5.13 22.13 -0.37
CA LYS A 192 5.68 22.90 -1.51
C LYS A 192 5.26 22.35 -2.88
N ARG A 193 4.91 21.07 -2.96
CA ARG A 193 4.36 20.44 -4.16
C ARG A 193 2.86 20.64 -4.27
N GLY A 194 2.20 21.25 -3.30
CA GLY A 194 0.74 21.37 -3.27
C GLY A 194 0.05 20.03 -2.99
N LEU A 195 0.71 19.15 -2.23
CA LEU A 195 0.19 17.84 -1.83
C LEU A 195 -0.25 17.87 -0.36
N TYR A 196 -1.24 17.04 -0.03
CA TYR A 196 -1.91 16.99 1.27
C TYR A 196 -1.68 15.65 2.01
N LEU A 197 -1.69 14.51 1.33
CA LEU A 197 -1.50 13.17 1.93
C LEU A 197 -0.18 12.50 1.54
N THR A 198 0.46 12.98 0.48
CA THR A 198 1.61 12.34 -0.14
C THR A 198 2.79 13.28 -0.27
N LEU A 199 3.99 12.72 -0.32
CA LEU A 199 5.24 13.40 -0.63
C LEU A 199 5.35 13.68 -2.13
N ASP A 200 4.95 12.75 -2.98
CA ASP A 200 5.28 12.76 -4.41
C ASP A 200 4.12 12.36 -5.34
N GLY A 201 2.90 12.35 -4.83
CA GLY A 201 1.70 11.84 -5.50
C GLY A 201 1.44 10.36 -5.24
N VAL A 202 2.36 9.62 -4.60
CA VAL A 202 2.18 8.19 -4.26
C VAL A 202 2.58 7.91 -2.82
N HIS A 203 3.81 8.21 -2.45
CA HIS A 203 4.38 7.91 -1.13
C HIS A 203 3.87 8.86 -0.06
N LEU A 204 3.69 8.39 1.17
CA LEU A 204 2.96 9.12 2.20
C LEU A 204 3.77 10.28 2.81
N ASN A 205 3.09 11.39 3.13
CA ASN A 205 3.59 12.35 4.11
C ASN A 205 3.09 11.94 5.52
N SER A 206 3.32 12.78 6.55
CA SER A 206 2.90 12.42 7.91
C SER A 206 1.38 12.23 8.08
N LYS A 207 0.56 13.02 7.37
CA LYS A 207 -0.90 12.90 7.41
C LYS A 207 -1.37 11.59 6.78
N GLY A 208 -0.86 11.27 5.59
CA GLY A 208 -1.17 10.01 4.91
C GLY A 208 -0.71 8.79 5.72
N ALA A 209 0.50 8.84 6.28
CA ALA A 209 1.04 7.76 7.11
C ALA A 209 0.20 7.54 8.38
N LYS A 210 -0.20 8.63 9.04
CA LYS A 210 -1.06 8.55 10.22
C LYS A 210 -2.43 7.95 9.89
N LEU A 211 -3.06 8.38 8.80
CA LEU A 211 -4.35 7.85 8.35
C LEU A 211 -4.30 6.32 8.17
N VAL A 212 -3.30 5.82 7.44
CA VAL A 212 -3.12 4.38 7.22
C VAL A 212 -2.91 3.65 8.55
N ALA A 213 -2.02 4.17 9.41
CA ALA A 213 -1.74 3.57 10.71
C ALA A 213 -2.99 3.51 11.61
N ASP A 214 -3.82 4.55 11.62
CA ASP A 214 -5.03 4.59 12.43
C ASP A 214 -6.05 3.52 12.00
N HIS A 215 -6.27 3.33 10.69
CA HIS A 215 -7.16 2.28 10.18
C HIS A 215 -6.64 0.87 10.47
N TYR A 216 -5.33 0.63 10.30
CA TYR A 216 -4.72 -0.66 10.62
C TYR A 216 -4.84 -0.94 12.13
N ALA A 217 -4.57 0.07 12.96
CA ALA A 217 -4.67 -0.03 14.41
C ALA A 217 -6.09 -0.36 14.88
N GLN A 218 -7.11 0.25 14.27
CA GLN A 218 -8.51 -0.07 14.57
C GLN A 218 -8.81 -1.55 14.32
N ILE A 219 -8.42 -2.09 13.17
CA ILE A 219 -8.65 -3.51 12.82
C ILE A 219 -7.88 -4.45 13.75
N ILE A 220 -6.63 -4.12 14.08
CA ILE A 220 -5.79 -4.91 15.00
C ILE A 220 -6.47 -4.97 16.38
N ARG A 221 -6.95 -3.84 16.91
CA ARG A 221 -7.67 -3.80 18.20
C ARG A 221 -8.95 -4.63 18.18
N MET A 222 -9.73 -4.53 17.10
CA MET A 222 -10.95 -5.33 16.93
C MET A 222 -10.69 -6.84 16.83
N THR A 223 -9.51 -7.25 16.38
CA THR A 223 -9.15 -8.67 16.24
C THR A 223 -8.66 -9.27 17.57
N LYS A 224 -8.28 -8.44 18.55
CA LYS A 224 -7.87 -8.88 19.90
C LYS A 224 -9.04 -9.12 20.86
N ASN A 225 -10.16 -8.44 20.61
CA ASN A 225 -11.38 -8.52 21.43
C ASN A 225 -12.24 -9.70 20.98
#